data_AF-A0A427A0S7-F1
#
_entry.id   AF-A0A427A0S7-F1
#
_cell.length_a   1.000
_cell.length_b   1.000
_cell.length_c   1.000
_cell.angle_alpha   90.00
_cell.angle_beta   90.00
_cell.angle_gamma   90.00
#
_symmetry.space_group_name_H-M   'P 1'
#
loop_
_entity.id
_entity.type
_entity.pdbx_description
1 polymer ?
#
loop_
_entity_poly.entity_id
_entity_poly.type
_entity_poly.pdbx_seq_one_letter_code
_entity_poly.pdbx_strand_id
1 'polypeptide(L)'
;DAFADYADFCFERYGDRVKNWFTFNEPRVVAALGYDTGFHAPGRCTTCKFGGNSTIEPYIVTHHIILSHAATVKRYREKYQLIEMVSQLDHR
;
A
#
# COMPACT_ATOMS: atom_id res chain seq x y z
N ASP A 1 -10.02 1.75 -0.76
CA ASP A 1 -10.62 0.41 -0.98
C ASP A 1 -9.93 -0.41 -2.04
N ALA A 2 -9.86 0.03 -3.30
CA ALA A 2 -9.26 -0.74 -4.40
C ALA A 2 -7.92 -1.43 -4.08
N PHE A 3 -6.98 -0.74 -3.41
CA PHE A 3 -5.71 -1.34 -3.00
C PHE A 3 -5.88 -2.49 -1.99
N ALA A 4 -6.80 -2.33 -1.02
CA ALA A 4 -7.08 -3.38 -0.05
C ALA A 4 -7.77 -4.59 -0.69
N ASP A 5 -8.58 -4.39 -1.74
CA ASP A 5 -9.20 -5.49 -2.51
C ASP A 5 -8.14 -6.25 -3.32
N TYR A 6 -7.22 -5.53 -3.97
CA TYR A 6 -6.05 -6.12 -4.62
C TYR A 6 -5.19 -6.94 -3.65
N ALA A 7 -4.93 -6.39 -2.45
CA ALA A 7 -4.16 -7.10 -1.44
C ALA A 7 -4.90 -8.35 -0.93
N ASP A 8 -6.22 -8.28 -0.72
CA ASP A 8 -7.03 -9.44 -0.33
C ASP A 8 -6.89 -10.59 -1.34
N PHE A 9 -6.99 -10.29 -2.63
CA PHE A 9 -6.74 -11.27 -3.70
C PHE A 9 -5.32 -11.88 -3.61
N CYS A 10 -4.30 -11.06 -3.34
CA CYS A 10 -2.93 -11.56 -3.21
C CYS A 10 -2.76 -12.48 -2.00
N PHE A 11 -3.35 -12.12 -0.86
CA PHE A 11 -3.31 -12.93 0.36
C PHE A 11 -4.01 -14.27 0.14
N GLU A 12 -5.19 -14.27 -0.49
CA GLU A 12 -5.92 -15.48 -0.83
C GLU A 12 -5.12 -16.39 -1.78
N ARG A 13 -4.50 -15.82 -2.82
CA ARG A 13 -3.86 -16.59 -3.87
C ARG A 13 -2.49 -17.15 -3.51
N TYR A 14 -1.75 -16.46 -2.63
CA TYR A 14 -0.34 -16.72 -2.35
C TYR A 14 0.00 -16.84 -0.86
N GLY A 15 -0.93 -16.55 0.04
CA GLY A 15 -0.72 -16.59 1.49
C GLY A 15 -0.41 -17.99 2.04
N ASP A 16 -0.66 -19.06 1.28
CA ASP A 16 -0.22 -20.41 1.61
C ASP A 16 1.31 -20.50 1.74
N ARG A 17 2.05 -19.76 0.90
CA ARG A 17 3.53 -19.79 0.83
C ARG A 17 4.19 -18.50 1.27
N VAL A 18 3.58 -17.34 1.01
CA VAL A 18 4.15 -16.03 1.35
C VAL A 18 3.69 -15.61 2.74
N LYS A 19 4.62 -15.60 3.70
CA LYS A 19 4.35 -15.33 5.13
C LYS A 19 4.74 -13.93 5.59
N ASN A 20 5.45 -13.18 4.74
CA ASN A 20 5.94 -11.84 5.06
C ASN A 20 5.50 -10.90 3.95
N TRP A 21 4.79 -9.84 4.33
CA TRP A 21 4.17 -8.90 3.41
C TRP A 21 4.58 -7.47 3.73
N PHE A 22 4.89 -6.72 2.68
CA PHE A 22 5.00 -5.26 2.71
C PHE A 22 3.91 -4.69 1.82
N THR A 23 3.12 -3.74 2.31
CA THR A 23 2.02 -3.16 1.51
C THR A 23 2.55 -2.16 0.48
N PHE A 24 3.39 -1.23 0.91
CA PHE A 24 3.93 -0.18 0.07
C PHE A 24 5.44 -0.11 0.25
N ASN A 25 6.15 0.02 -0.87
CA ASN A 25 7.55 0.39 -0.86
C ASN A 25 7.67 1.93 -0.82
N GLU A 26 8.51 2.45 0.08
CA GLU A 26 8.96 3.85 0.11
C GLU A 26 7.87 4.92 -0.15
N PRO A 27 6.84 5.05 0.70
CA PRO A 27 5.75 6.00 0.48
C PRO A 27 6.21 7.46 0.36
N ARG A 28 7.29 7.83 1.07
CA ARG A 28 7.91 9.16 0.94
C ARG A 28 8.42 9.42 -0.49
N VAL A 29 9.02 8.41 -1.11
CA VAL A 29 9.57 8.52 -2.47
C VAL A 29 8.44 8.64 -3.48
N VAL A 30 7.36 7.86 -3.33
CA VAL A 30 6.14 8.01 -4.16
C VAL A 30 5.59 9.43 -4.08
N ALA A 31 5.43 9.97 -2.88
CA ALA A 31 4.90 11.32 -2.69
C ALA A 31 5.84 12.41 -3.24
N ALA A 32 7.12 12.39 -2.85
CA ALA A 32 8.06 13.44 -3.23
C ALA A 32 8.45 13.39 -4.72
N LEU A 33 8.70 12.20 -5.27
CA LEU A 33 9.13 12.08 -6.66
C LEU A 33 7.96 12.05 -7.63
N GLY A 34 6.77 11.60 -7.22
CA GLY A 34 5.58 11.55 -8.09
C GLY A 34 4.75 12.83 -8.10
N TYR A 35 4.73 13.58 -6.99
CA TYR A 35 3.76 14.67 -6.75
C TYR A 35 4.36 15.99 -6.22
N ASP A 36 5.66 16.03 -5.89
CA ASP A 36 6.37 17.27 -5.57
C ASP A 36 7.33 17.67 -6.69
N THR A 37 8.30 16.82 -7.02
CA THR A 37 9.28 17.07 -8.10
C THR A 37 8.80 16.62 -9.48
N GLY A 38 7.85 15.67 -9.52
CA GLY A 38 7.34 15.07 -10.76
C GLY A 38 8.37 14.24 -11.55
N PHE A 39 9.46 13.80 -10.92
CA PHE A 39 10.49 12.95 -11.54
C PHE A 39 10.00 11.53 -11.84
N HIS A 40 9.11 10.98 -11.01
CA HIS A 40 8.48 9.68 -11.21
C HIS A 40 7.04 9.84 -11.69
N ALA A 41 6.48 8.77 -12.27
CA ALA A 41 5.05 8.72 -12.55
C ALA A 41 4.21 9.03 -11.27
N PRO A 42 3.10 9.77 -11.36
CA PRO A 42 2.48 10.30 -12.59
C PRO A 42 3.12 11.58 -13.15
N GLY A 43 4.20 12.07 -12.57
CA GLY A 43 4.93 13.25 -13.06
C GLY A 43 4.20 14.55 -12.75
N ARG A 44 3.55 14.62 -11.58
CA ARG A 44 2.79 15.79 -11.14
C ARG A 44 3.66 16.69 -10.28
N CYS A 45 3.58 17.98 -10.55
CA CYS A 45 4.17 19.05 -9.75
C CYS A 45 3.60 20.40 -10.21
N THR A 46 3.82 21.45 -9.42
CA THR A 46 3.31 22.80 -9.73
C THR A 46 3.73 23.32 -11.11
N THR A 47 4.92 22.95 -11.59
CA THR A 47 5.46 23.39 -12.89
C THR A 47 5.55 22.27 -13.94
N CYS A 48 5.05 21.07 -13.63
CA CYS A 48 5.16 19.91 -14.50
C CYS A 48 4.14 19.95 -15.64
N LYS A 49 4.44 19.27 -16.76
CA LYS A 49 3.55 19.18 -17.93
C LYS A 49 2.16 18.64 -17.59
N PHE A 50 2.08 17.69 -16.66
CA PHE A 50 0.83 17.07 -16.22
C PHE A 50 0.09 17.88 -15.14
N GLY A 51 0.61 19.05 -14.78
CA GLY A 51 0.12 19.90 -13.70
C GLY A 51 0.27 19.25 -12.32
N GLY A 52 -0.26 19.91 -11.31
CA GLY A 52 -0.22 19.45 -9.93
C GLY A 52 -0.04 20.59 -8.95
N ASN A 53 0.04 20.26 -7.67
CA ASN A 53 0.37 21.22 -6.64
C ASN A 53 1.30 20.59 -5.61
N SER A 54 2.59 20.93 -5.74
CA SER A 54 3.67 20.40 -4.91
C SER A 54 3.54 20.74 -3.42
N THR A 55 2.73 21.74 -3.05
CA THR A 55 2.53 22.11 -1.63
C THR A 55 1.43 21.31 -0.94
N ILE A 56 0.57 20.59 -1.68
CA ILE A 56 -0.57 19.85 -1.10
C ILE A 56 -0.64 18.39 -1.56
N GLU A 57 -0.32 18.09 -2.81
CA GLU A 57 -0.49 16.74 -3.36
C GLU A 57 0.38 15.67 -2.69
N PRO A 58 1.66 15.93 -2.33
CA PRO A 58 2.47 14.94 -1.61
C PRO A 58 1.83 14.51 -0.29
N TYR A 59 1.18 15.44 0.42
CA TYR A 59 0.50 15.15 1.69
C TYR A 59 -0.79 14.37 1.48
N ILE A 60 -1.59 14.73 0.48
CA ILE A 60 -2.82 14.01 0.11
C ILE A 60 -2.49 12.56 -0.27
N VAL A 61 -1.47 12.36 -1.11
CA VAL A 61 -1.03 11.04 -1.54
C VAL A 61 -0.51 10.22 -0.36
N THR A 62 0.34 10.81 0.48
CA THR A 62 0.85 10.12 1.68
C THR A 62 -0.29 9.72 2.62
N HIS A 63 -1.27 10.59 2.82
CA HIS A 63 -2.44 10.30 3.64
C HIS A 63 -3.23 9.08 3.12
N HIS A 64 -3.48 9.04 1.80
CA HIS A 64 -4.16 7.90 1.19
C HIS A 64 -3.34 6.60 1.20
N ILE A 65 -2.01 6.68 1.08
CA ILE A 65 -1.14 5.50 1.27
C ILE A 65 -1.30 4.96 2.70
N ILE A 66 -1.27 5.82 3.72
CA ILE A 66 -1.43 5.40 5.13
C ILE A 66 -2.80 4.77 5.36
N LEU A 67 -3.88 5.37 4.87
CA LEU A 67 -5.23 4.81 5.00
C LEU A 67 -5.36 3.46 4.28
N SER A 68 -4.80 3.35 3.07
CA SER A 68 -4.83 2.11 2.29
C SER A 68 -4.01 1.00 2.97
N HIS A 69 -2.87 1.35 3.55
CA HIS A 69 -2.06 0.44 4.37
C HIS A 69 -2.88 -0.07 5.58
N ALA A 70 -3.49 0.85 6.35
CA ALA A 70 -4.26 0.49 7.53
C ALA A 70 -5.45 -0.44 7.18
N ALA A 71 -6.19 -0.13 6.12
CA ALA A 71 -7.29 -0.98 5.64
C ALA A 71 -6.81 -2.38 5.22
N THR A 72 -5.67 -2.45 4.51
CA THR A 72 -5.07 -3.71 4.07
C THR A 72 -4.59 -4.55 5.25
N VAL A 73 -3.88 -3.95 6.21
CA VAL A 73 -3.38 -4.64 7.41
C VAL A 73 -4.54 -5.13 8.28
N LYS A 74 -5.61 -4.34 8.41
CA LYS A 74 -6.83 -4.77 9.11
C LYS A 74 -7.38 -6.05 8.50
N ARG A 75 -7.58 -6.09 7.18
CA ARG A 75 -8.06 -7.29 6.46
C ARG A 75 -7.11 -8.48 6.63
N TYR A 76 -5.80 -8.26 6.50
CA TYR A 76 -4.81 -9.32 6.68
C TYR A 76 -4.94 -9.99 8.06
N ARG A 77 -4.99 -9.15 9.12
CA ARG A 77 -5.07 -9.62 10.51
C ARG A 77 -6.37 -10.34 10.80
N GLU A 78 -7.49 -9.81 10.32
CA GLU A 78 -8.82 -10.37 10.59
C GLU A 78 -9.10 -11.66 9.81
N LYS A 79 -8.59 -11.79 8.58
CA LYS A 79 -8.94 -12.91 7.67
C LYS A 79 -7.83 -13.96 7.51
N TYR A 80 -6.55 -13.58 7.55
CA TYR A 80 -5.46 -14.49 7.15
C TYR A 80 -4.48 -14.82 8.28
N GLN A 81 -4.11 -13.82 9.10
CA GLN A 81 -3.10 -14.04 10.14
C GLN A 81 -3.57 -14.98 11.26
N LEU A 82 -4.85 -14.92 11.63
CA LEU A 82 -5.44 -15.84 12.62
C LEU A 82 -5.47 -17.29 12.11
N ILE A 83 -5.77 -17.49 10.82
CA ILE A 83 -5.80 -18.82 10.20
C ILE A 83 -4.40 -19.42 10.15
N GLU A 84 -3.38 -18.63 9.83
CA GLU A 84 -1.99 -19.09 9.86
C GLU A 84 -1.57 -19.56 11.26
N MET A 85 -1.89 -18.80 12.30
CA MET A 85 -1.53 -19.17 13.67
C MET A 85 -2.21 -20.48 14.11
N VAL A 86 -3.48 -20.70 13.74
CA VAL A 86 -4.19 -21.96 14.05
C VAL A 86 -3.60 -23.14 13.27
N SER A 87 -3.32 -22.97 11.97
CA SER A 87 -2.70 -24.03 11.16
C SER A 87 -1.31 -24.44 11.66
N GLN A 88 -0.52 -23.50 12.20
CA GLN A 88 0.79 -23.80 12.77
C GLN A 88 0.72 -24.51 14.13
N LEU A 89 -0.42 -24.47 14.82
CA LEU A 89 -0.65 -25.21 16.07
C LEU A 89 -1.10 -26.65 15.80
N ASP A 90 -1.86 -26.88 14.72
CA ASP A 90 -2.37 -28.22 14.35
C ASP A 90 -1.29 -29.13 13.71
N HIS A 91 -0.14 -28.55 13.36
CA HIS A 91 1.02 -29.26 12.79
C HIS A 91 2.17 -29.46 13.79
N ARG A 92 1.96 -29.24 15.10
CA ARG A 92 2.91 -29.56 16.17
C ARG A 92 2.36 -30.66 17.06
#